data_AF-A0A955T4Z2-F1
#
_entry.id   AF-A0A955T4Z2-F1
#
_cell.length_a   1.000
_cell.length_b   1.000
_cell.length_c   1.000
_cell.angle_alpha   90.00
_cell.angle_beta   90.00
_cell.angle_gamma   90.00
#
_symmetry.space_group_name_H-M   'P 1'
#
loop_
_entity.id
_entity.type
_entity.pdbx_description
1 polymer ?
#
loop_
_entity_poly.entity_id
_entity_poly.type
_entity_poly.pdbx_seq_one_letter_code
_entity_poly.pdbx_strand_id
1 'polypeptide(L)'
;MLRFSVLKVSIVTVLLAVFSQPSFSEDSLELHSMPSAHFSFEGEVGSRVEANLNNWLLRAPYANPGMIEMFKVRDRDPKPQIVPWAGEFVGKYLISAIQANRMVDDPALAETIQDVIDRLIETQAEDGYLGPFRKDERLLGHWDLWGHYHIIQALLMWNEQTGDEAALEAATRAADLVCKTYLDTDRRPLDAGSDEMNL
;
A
#
# COMPACT_ATOMS: atom_id res chain seq x y z
N MET A 1 54.38 24.40 6.99
CA MET A 1 53.41 25.38 7.50
C MET A 1 52.06 25.03 6.88
N LEU A 2 51.25 24.28 7.63
CA LEU A 2 49.91 23.81 7.26
C LEU A 2 48.93 24.99 7.21
N ARG A 3 48.04 25.02 6.21
CA ARG A 3 46.81 25.82 6.24
C ARG A 3 45.62 24.88 6.19
N PHE A 4 44.97 24.67 7.33
CA PHE A 4 43.64 24.08 7.42
C PHE A 4 42.62 25.22 7.32
N SER A 5 41.81 25.24 6.27
CA SER A 5 40.58 26.05 6.21
C SER A 5 39.50 25.29 6.96
N VAL A 6 39.04 25.86 8.07
CA VAL A 6 37.87 25.38 8.79
C VAL A 6 36.62 25.85 8.03
N LEU A 7 35.93 24.91 7.39
CA LEU A 7 34.60 25.14 6.83
C LEU A 7 33.62 25.24 8.01
N LYS A 8 33.02 26.42 8.20
CA LYS A 8 31.97 26.65 9.20
C LYS A 8 30.70 25.92 8.76
N VAL A 9 30.40 24.78 9.37
CA VAL A 9 29.07 24.17 9.32
C VAL A 9 28.17 24.97 10.27
N SER A 10 27.16 25.64 9.72
CA SER A 10 26.12 26.28 10.52
C SER A 10 25.05 25.25 10.84
N ILE A 11 25.11 24.66 12.04
CA ILE A 11 24.00 23.90 12.60
C ILE A 11 23.04 24.91 13.20
N VAL A 12 21.91 25.16 12.53
CA VAL A 12 20.75 25.81 13.15
C VAL A 12 19.83 24.70 13.63
N THR A 13 20.03 24.27 14.87
CA THR A 13 19.05 23.45 15.58
C THR A 13 18.19 24.39 16.40
N VAL A 14 16.96 24.64 15.97
CA VAL A 14 15.91 25.15 16.86
C VAL A 14 14.89 24.03 17.02
N LEU A 15 15.07 23.21 18.06
CA LEU A 15 14.05 22.31 18.57
C LEU A 15 13.51 22.92 19.86
N LEU A 16 12.38 23.63 19.77
CA LEU A 16 11.51 23.89 20.90
C LEU A 16 10.44 22.80 20.91
N ALA A 17 10.81 21.61 21.39
CA ALA A 17 9.84 20.60 21.76
C ALA A 17 9.62 20.69 23.27
N VAL A 18 8.44 21.15 23.67
CA VAL A 18 7.96 20.97 25.03
C VAL A 18 7.58 19.49 25.16
N PHE A 19 8.56 18.65 25.50
CA PHE A 19 8.26 17.29 25.91
C PHE A 19 7.73 17.34 27.34
N SER A 20 6.44 17.04 27.53
CA SER A 20 6.02 16.45 28.80
C SER A 20 6.87 15.20 28.99
N GLN A 21 7.69 15.13 30.04
CA GLN A 21 8.50 13.95 30.29
C GLN A 21 7.56 12.75 30.43
N PRO A 22 7.66 11.72 29.56
CA PRO A 22 6.92 10.49 29.77
C PRO A 22 7.40 9.88 31.09
N SER A 23 6.46 9.55 31.97
CA SER A 23 6.73 8.74 33.14
C SER A 23 6.99 7.30 32.65
N PHE A 24 8.25 6.93 32.50
CA PHE A 24 8.60 5.55 32.19
C PHE A 24 8.37 4.69 33.44
N SER A 25 7.47 3.70 33.36
CA SER A 25 7.45 2.62 34.35
C SER A 25 8.65 1.70 34.11
N GLU A 26 9.38 1.33 35.15
CA GLU A 26 10.58 0.49 35.05
C GLU A 26 10.31 -0.95 34.52
N ASP A 27 9.04 -1.37 34.37
CA ASP A 27 8.67 -2.76 34.12
C ASP A 27 8.11 -3.09 32.71
N SER A 28 7.98 -2.13 31.78
CA SER A 28 7.54 -2.42 30.40
C SER A 28 8.34 -1.66 29.34
N LEU A 29 8.88 -2.39 28.36
CA LEU A 29 9.42 -1.79 27.14
C LEU A 29 8.26 -1.46 26.22
N GLU A 30 7.82 -0.20 26.23
CA GLU A 30 6.74 0.28 25.37
C GLU A 30 7.30 1.07 24.18
N LEU A 31 6.86 0.71 22.98
CA LEU A 31 7.17 1.46 21.76
C LEU A 31 5.93 2.28 21.37
N HIS A 32 5.99 3.59 21.58
CA HIS A 32 4.92 4.49 21.18
C HIS A 32 5.11 4.93 19.72
N SER A 33 4.02 4.94 18.94
CA SER A 33 4.02 5.59 17.64
C SER A 33 4.11 7.11 17.79
N MET A 34 4.76 7.77 16.83
CA MET A 34 4.81 9.24 16.74
C MET A 34 4.11 9.67 15.45
N PRO A 35 2.76 9.75 15.42
CA PRO A 35 2.01 10.00 14.19
C PRO A 35 2.30 11.38 13.57
N SER A 36 2.74 12.35 14.37
CA SER A 36 3.10 13.69 13.91
C SER A 36 4.60 13.86 13.60
N ALA A 37 5.39 12.79 13.61
CA ALA A 37 6.81 12.87 13.27
C ALA A 37 6.99 13.04 11.76
N HIS A 38 7.77 14.03 11.38
CA HIS A 38 8.19 14.25 10.00
C HIS A 38 9.69 13.95 9.87
N PHE A 39 10.03 13.17 8.84
CA PHE A 39 11.40 12.79 8.54
C PHE A 39 11.81 13.40 7.19
N SER A 40 13.03 13.93 7.13
CA SER A 40 13.67 14.33 5.88
C SER A 40 14.93 13.50 5.71
N PHE A 41 15.12 12.96 4.51
CA PHE A 41 16.28 12.13 4.16
C PHE A 41 17.15 12.85 3.14
N GLU A 42 18.45 12.91 3.40
CA GLU A 42 19.44 13.53 2.52
C GLU A 42 20.45 12.50 1.98
N GLY A 43 21.36 12.95 1.12
CA GLY A 43 22.43 12.11 0.56
C GLY A 43 21.91 11.01 -0.36
N GLU A 44 22.51 9.82 -0.29
CA GLU A 44 22.14 8.69 -1.13
C GLU A 44 20.71 8.20 -0.85
N VAL A 45 20.27 8.23 0.41
CA VAL A 45 18.91 7.79 0.78
C VAL A 45 17.88 8.77 0.23
N GLY A 46 18.08 10.08 0.44
CA GLY A 46 17.22 11.12 -0.13
C GLY A 46 17.12 11.01 -1.65
N SER A 47 18.27 10.89 -2.33
CA SER A 47 18.33 10.73 -3.80
C SER A 47 17.53 9.52 -4.29
N ARG A 48 17.53 8.40 -3.56
CA ARG A 48 16.76 7.20 -3.92
C ARG A 48 15.27 7.35 -3.68
N VAL A 49 14.87 8.04 -2.60
CA VAL A 49 13.46 8.36 -2.33
C VAL A 49 12.92 9.26 -3.44
N GLU A 50 13.63 10.34 -3.78
CA GLU A 50 13.25 11.23 -4.89
C GLU A 50 13.23 10.51 -6.24
N ALA A 51 14.21 9.64 -6.51
CA ALA A 51 14.24 8.88 -7.76
C ALA A 51 13.06 7.89 -7.84
N ASN A 52 12.70 7.24 -6.74
CA ASN A 52 11.54 6.35 -6.68
C ASN A 52 10.22 7.13 -6.89
N LEU A 53 10.05 8.27 -6.23
CA LEU A 53 8.90 9.15 -6.45
C LEU A 53 8.75 9.54 -7.93
N ASN A 54 9.80 10.15 -8.49
CA ASN A 54 9.75 10.78 -9.80
C ASN A 54 9.70 9.79 -10.97
N ASN A 55 10.33 8.61 -10.82
CA ASN A 55 10.49 7.66 -11.92
C ASN A 55 9.60 6.43 -11.79
N TRP A 56 9.06 6.15 -10.59
CA TRP A 56 8.19 5.01 -10.35
C TRP A 56 6.81 5.44 -9.86
N LEU A 57 6.70 6.05 -8.68
CA LEU A 57 5.41 6.25 -8.01
C LEU A 57 4.46 7.14 -8.81
N LEU A 58 4.94 8.26 -9.35
CA LEU A 58 4.13 9.18 -10.17
C LEU A 58 3.85 8.67 -11.59
N ARG A 59 4.57 7.63 -12.05
CA ARG A 59 4.54 7.21 -13.47
C ARG A 59 3.86 5.86 -13.68
N ALA A 60 4.09 4.91 -12.79
CA ALA A 60 3.72 3.52 -13.00
C ALA A 60 2.22 3.30 -13.31
N PRO A 61 1.26 3.96 -12.62
CA PRO A 61 -0.17 3.76 -12.90
C PRO A 61 -0.62 4.21 -14.29
N TYR A 62 0.07 5.22 -14.86
CA TYR A 62 -0.26 5.79 -16.16
C TYR A 62 0.52 5.11 -17.29
N ALA A 63 1.77 4.72 -17.02
CA ALA A 63 2.61 4.00 -17.98
C ALA A 63 2.22 2.52 -18.14
N ASN A 64 1.57 1.93 -17.13
CA ASN A 64 1.10 0.55 -17.15
C ASN A 64 -0.41 0.48 -16.84
N PRO A 65 -1.29 0.76 -17.82
CA PRO A 65 -2.74 0.69 -17.61
C PRO A 65 -3.22 -0.71 -17.20
N GLY A 66 -2.43 -1.75 -17.51
CA GLY A 66 -2.70 -3.12 -17.11
C GLY A 66 -2.82 -3.32 -15.60
N MET A 67 -2.24 -2.43 -14.79
CA MET A 67 -2.33 -2.47 -13.32
C MET A 67 -3.78 -2.41 -12.79
N ILE A 68 -4.69 -1.74 -13.52
CA ILE A 68 -6.12 -1.66 -13.16
C ILE A 68 -7.00 -2.33 -14.21
N GLU A 69 -6.67 -2.23 -15.50
CA GLU A 69 -7.56 -2.69 -16.57
C GLU A 69 -7.88 -4.19 -16.47
N MET A 70 -6.94 -5.01 -15.96
CA MET A 70 -7.18 -6.45 -15.75
C MET A 70 -8.37 -6.73 -14.82
N PHE A 71 -8.64 -5.87 -13.84
CA PHE A 71 -9.79 -5.99 -12.95
C PHE A 71 -11.09 -5.68 -13.68
N LYS A 72 -11.07 -4.68 -14.59
CA LYS A 72 -12.23 -4.25 -15.40
C LYS A 72 -12.64 -5.31 -16.44
N VAL A 73 -11.67 -6.04 -16.97
CA VAL A 73 -11.90 -7.03 -18.03
C VAL A 73 -11.97 -8.48 -17.56
N ARG A 74 -11.86 -8.73 -16.25
CA ARG A 74 -11.78 -10.08 -15.64
C ARG A 74 -12.78 -11.10 -16.19
N ASP A 75 -14.02 -10.67 -16.44
CA ASP A 75 -15.14 -11.54 -16.84
C ASP A 75 -15.41 -11.51 -18.37
N ARG A 76 -14.57 -10.85 -19.18
CA ARG A 76 -14.74 -10.75 -20.65
C ARG A 76 -14.25 -12.01 -21.39
N ASP A 77 -14.80 -12.21 -22.59
CA ASP A 77 -14.31 -13.18 -23.55
C ASP A 77 -13.59 -12.48 -24.73
N PRO A 78 -12.46 -13.02 -25.23
CA PRO A 78 -11.75 -14.19 -24.71
C PRO A 78 -11.13 -13.93 -23.33
N LYS A 79 -10.94 -14.99 -22.54
CA LYS A 79 -10.36 -14.92 -21.18
C LYS A 79 -9.05 -14.10 -21.21
N PRO A 80 -8.89 -13.09 -20.34
CA PRO A 80 -7.64 -12.35 -20.22
C PRO A 80 -6.45 -13.27 -19.94
N GLN A 81 -5.35 -13.05 -20.65
CA GLN A 81 -4.09 -13.77 -20.42
C GLN A 81 -3.26 -13.00 -19.39
N ILE A 82 -3.39 -13.38 -18.13
CA ILE A 82 -2.69 -12.76 -17.00
C ILE A 82 -1.90 -13.81 -16.22
N VAL A 83 -0.83 -13.37 -15.57
CA VAL A 83 -0.05 -14.24 -14.67
C VAL A 83 -0.84 -14.56 -13.39
N PRO A 84 -0.57 -15.68 -12.72
CA PRO A 84 -1.26 -16.05 -11.49
C PRO A 84 -1.21 -14.93 -10.44
N TRP A 85 -0.10 -14.24 -10.26
CA TRP A 85 0.02 -13.19 -9.23
C TRP A 85 -0.46 -11.80 -9.67
N ALA A 86 -1.21 -11.68 -10.77
CA ALA A 86 -1.53 -10.38 -11.35
C ALA A 86 -2.28 -9.43 -10.39
N GLY A 87 -3.11 -9.98 -9.51
CA GLY A 87 -3.89 -9.20 -8.54
C GLY A 87 -3.04 -8.45 -7.49
N GLU A 88 -1.80 -8.87 -7.25
CA GLU A 88 -0.95 -8.28 -6.21
C GLU A 88 -0.38 -6.91 -6.58
N PHE A 89 -0.25 -6.62 -7.88
CA PHE A 89 0.56 -5.50 -8.37
C PHE A 89 0.04 -4.14 -7.88
N VAL A 90 -1.28 -3.91 -7.96
CA VAL A 90 -1.88 -2.64 -7.55
C VAL A 90 -1.79 -2.44 -6.03
N GLY A 91 -2.05 -3.49 -5.24
CA GLY A 91 -1.96 -3.42 -3.79
C GLY A 91 -0.52 -3.11 -3.32
N LYS A 92 0.48 -3.80 -3.88
CA LYS A 92 1.90 -3.53 -3.58
C LYS A 92 2.33 -2.12 -4.00
N TYR A 93 1.88 -1.66 -5.16
CA TYR A 93 2.12 -0.28 -5.60
C TYR A 93 1.52 0.72 -4.60
N LEU A 94 0.25 0.55 -4.22
CA LEU A 94 -0.43 1.47 -3.30
C LEU A 94 0.21 1.47 -1.91
N ILE A 95 0.56 0.31 -1.35
CA ILE A 95 1.29 0.24 -0.07
C ILE A 95 2.59 1.05 -0.16
N SER A 96 3.36 0.87 -1.24
CA SER A 96 4.60 1.63 -1.44
C SER A 96 4.35 3.13 -1.59
N ALA A 97 3.32 3.53 -2.34
CA ALA A 97 3.00 4.92 -2.59
C ALA A 97 2.50 5.63 -1.32
N ILE A 98 1.58 5.01 -0.57
CA ILE A 98 1.05 5.56 0.69
C ILE A 98 2.17 5.74 1.71
N GLN A 99 3.07 4.77 1.85
CA GLN A 99 4.22 4.90 2.75
C GLN A 99 5.19 6.00 2.30
N ALA A 100 5.43 6.13 0.98
CA ALA A 100 6.23 7.21 0.44
C ALA A 100 5.59 8.60 0.66
N ASN A 101 4.27 8.69 0.58
CA ASN A 101 3.51 9.92 0.85
C ASN A 101 3.64 10.40 2.31
N ARG A 102 4.08 9.53 3.23
CA ARG A 102 4.42 9.90 4.61
C ARG A 102 5.86 10.40 4.77
N MET A 103 6.72 10.13 3.79
CA MET A 103 8.13 10.52 3.78
C MET A 103 8.42 11.71 2.87
N VAL A 104 7.57 11.98 1.88
CA VAL A 104 7.73 13.06 0.91
C VAL A 104 6.51 13.95 0.92
N ASP A 105 6.73 15.27 1.00
CA ASP A 105 5.68 16.29 0.93
C ASP A 105 5.45 16.70 -0.53
N ASP A 106 4.86 15.81 -1.31
CA ASP A 106 4.51 16.06 -2.73
C ASP A 106 3.00 15.84 -2.94
N PRO A 107 2.20 16.93 -3.14
CA PRO A 107 0.77 16.81 -3.32
C PRO A 107 0.37 16.00 -4.56
N ALA A 108 1.22 15.94 -5.59
CA ALA A 108 0.93 15.15 -6.79
C ALA A 108 0.92 13.64 -6.49
N LEU A 109 1.67 13.19 -5.48
CA LEU A 109 1.64 11.78 -5.06
C LEU A 109 0.31 11.45 -4.38
N ALA A 110 -0.18 12.30 -3.48
CA ALA A 110 -1.48 12.11 -2.83
C ALA A 110 -2.63 12.07 -3.86
N GLU A 111 -2.61 12.96 -4.85
CA GLU A 111 -3.58 12.96 -5.96
C GLU A 111 -3.48 11.68 -6.81
N THR A 112 -2.27 11.22 -7.10
CA THR A 112 -2.05 9.96 -7.84
C THR A 112 -2.58 8.76 -7.07
N ILE A 113 -2.35 8.71 -5.76
CA ILE A 113 -2.85 7.61 -4.90
C ILE A 113 -4.37 7.59 -4.90
N GLN A 114 -5.01 8.75 -4.70
CA GLN A 114 -6.48 8.83 -4.71
C GLN A 114 -7.05 8.39 -6.07
N ASP A 115 -6.50 8.85 -7.21
CA ASP A 115 -6.94 8.41 -8.55
C ASP A 115 -6.87 6.88 -8.71
N VAL A 116 -5.77 6.27 -8.26
CA VAL A 116 -5.59 4.81 -8.38
C VAL A 116 -6.57 4.06 -7.46
N ILE A 117 -6.81 4.56 -6.25
CA ILE A 117 -7.78 3.99 -5.32
C ILE A 117 -9.20 4.08 -5.89
N ASP A 118 -9.62 5.25 -6.35
CA ASP A 118 -10.95 5.47 -6.93
C ASP A 118 -11.19 4.52 -8.11
N ARG A 119 -10.23 4.47 -9.04
CA ARG A 119 -10.28 3.58 -10.22
C ARG A 119 -10.25 2.11 -9.86
N LEU A 120 -9.62 1.72 -8.75
CA LEU A 120 -9.61 0.35 -8.25
C LEU A 120 -10.96 -0.01 -7.62
N ILE A 121 -11.52 0.86 -6.77
CA ILE A 121 -12.82 0.69 -6.12
C ILE A 121 -13.94 0.55 -7.17
N GLU A 122 -13.88 1.34 -8.25
CA GLU A 122 -14.81 1.22 -9.39
C GLU A 122 -14.84 -0.18 -10.01
N THR A 123 -13.79 -0.98 -9.83
CA THR A 123 -13.74 -2.35 -10.36
C THR A 123 -14.34 -3.39 -9.42
N GLN A 124 -14.63 -3.04 -8.16
CA GLN A 124 -15.13 -3.99 -7.17
C GLN A 124 -16.45 -4.60 -7.61
N ALA A 125 -16.52 -5.93 -7.62
CA ALA A 125 -17.73 -6.66 -7.97
C ALA A 125 -18.82 -6.50 -6.90
N GLU A 126 -20.06 -6.82 -7.25
CA GLU A 126 -21.22 -6.77 -6.35
C GLU A 126 -21.05 -7.63 -5.08
N ASP A 127 -20.37 -8.78 -5.19
CA ASP A 127 -20.08 -9.69 -4.08
C ASP A 127 -18.89 -9.27 -3.20
N GLY A 128 -18.29 -8.11 -3.48
CA GLY A 128 -17.12 -7.59 -2.76
C GLY A 128 -15.79 -8.00 -3.39
N TYR A 129 -15.79 -8.81 -4.45
CA TYR A 129 -14.56 -9.27 -5.09
C TYR A 129 -13.78 -8.12 -5.72
N LEU A 130 -12.48 -8.07 -5.42
CA LEU A 130 -11.57 -7.01 -5.86
C LEU A 130 -10.28 -7.65 -6.38
N GLY A 131 -10.41 -8.45 -7.44
CA GLY A 131 -9.33 -9.15 -8.10
C GLY A 131 -9.54 -9.27 -9.62
N PRO A 132 -8.55 -9.78 -10.37
CA PRO A 132 -8.58 -9.83 -11.82
C PRO A 132 -9.08 -11.17 -12.40
N PHE A 133 -9.52 -12.13 -11.56
CA PHE A 133 -9.93 -13.46 -12.01
C PHE A 133 -11.44 -13.59 -12.18
N ARG A 134 -11.85 -14.57 -13.00
CA ARG A 134 -13.26 -14.83 -13.32
C ARG A 134 -14.00 -15.36 -12.12
N LYS A 135 -15.33 -15.17 -12.12
CA LYS A 135 -16.22 -15.54 -11.01
C LYS A 135 -16.06 -16.96 -10.47
N ASP A 136 -15.72 -17.93 -11.31
CA ASP A 136 -15.52 -19.33 -10.96
C ASP A 136 -14.15 -19.65 -10.35
N GLU A 137 -13.19 -18.71 -10.39
CA GLU A 137 -11.83 -18.88 -9.90
C GLU A 137 -11.50 -18.02 -8.65
N ARG A 138 -12.38 -17.05 -8.33
CA ARG A 138 -12.17 -16.05 -7.27
C ARG A 138 -11.82 -16.69 -5.94
N LEU A 139 -10.68 -16.29 -5.37
CA LEU A 139 -10.18 -16.78 -4.08
C LEU A 139 -9.98 -18.30 -4.02
N LEU A 140 -9.90 -19.00 -5.15
CA LEU A 140 -9.72 -20.46 -5.17
C LEU A 140 -8.41 -20.88 -5.86
N GLY A 141 -7.58 -19.91 -6.24
CA GLY A 141 -6.30 -20.14 -6.89
C GLY A 141 -5.57 -18.84 -7.20
N HIS A 142 -4.61 -18.88 -8.12
CA HIS A 142 -3.96 -17.71 -8.74
C HIS A 142 -3.51 -16.64 -7.77
N TRP A 143 -2.95 -17.03 -6.63
CA TRP A 143 -2.51 -16.11 -5.58
C TRP A 143 -3.52 -15.00 -5.24
N ASP A 144 -4.80 -15.30 -5.39
CA ASP A 144 -5.83 -14.27 -5.42
C ASP A 144 -6.12 -13.75 -4.01
N LEU A 145 -6.06 -14.64 -3.02
CA LEU A 145 -6.12 -14.26 -1.62
C LEU A 145 -4.95 -13.33 -1.23
N TRP A 146 -3.76 -13.57 -1.76
CA TRP A 146 -2.58 -12.74 -1.56
C TRP A 146 -2.70 -11.38 -2.26
N GLY A 147 -3.34 -11.34 -3.43
CA GLY A 147 -3.74 -10.10 -4.09
C GLY A 147 -4.71 -9.28 -3.22
N HIS A 148 -5.77 -9.92 -2.74
CA HIS A 148 -6.76 -9.32 -1.83
C HIS A 148 -6.10 -8.78 -0.55
N TYR A 149 -5.16 -9.53 0.05
CA TYR A 149 -4.41 -9.09 1.24
C TYR A 149 -3.75 -7.71 1.02
N HIS A 150 -3.00 -7.54 -0.07
CA HIS A 150 -2.32 -6.27 -0.33
C HIS A 150 -3.28 -5.13 -0.63
N ILE A 151 -4.39 -5.42 -1.33
CA ILE A 151 -5.40 -4.40 -1.62
C ILE A 151 -6.10 -3.95 -0.33
N ILE A 152 -6.55 -4.89 0.50
CA ILE A 152 -7.17 -4.59 1.79
C ILE A 152 -6.20 -3.78 2.66
N GLN A 153 -4.94 -4.20 2.75
CA GLN A 153 -3.92 -3.48 3.50
C GLN A 153 -3.73 -2.04 2.98
N ALA A 154 -3.62 -1.85 1.67
CA ALA A 154 -3.49 -0.53 1.06
C ALA A 154 -4.69 0.39 1.37
N LEU A 155 -5.91 -0.12 1.23
CA LEU A 155 -7.13 0.64 1.47
C LEU A 155 -7.29 1.04 2.93
N LEU A 156 -6.95 0.13 3.87
CA LEU A 156 -6.94 0.44 5.30
C LEU A 156 -5.90 1.51 5.63
N MET A 157 -4.68 1.40 5.09
CA MET A 157 -3.64 2.42 5.28
C MET A 157 -4.05 3.78 4.74
N TRP A 158 -4.75 3.83 3.61
CA TRP A 158 -5.27 5.08 3.06
C TRP A 158 -6.34 5.68 3.96
N ASN A 159 -7.33 4.89 4.38
CA ASN A 159 -8.36 5.34 5.32
C ASN A 159 -7.76 5.85 6.64
N GLU A 160 -6.78 5.15 7.22
CA GLU A 160 -6.09 5.60 8.44
C GLU A 160 -5.40 6.95 8.26
N GLN A 161 -4.87 7.24 7.06
CA GLN A 161 -4.16 8.47 6.76
C GLN A 161 -5.10 9.64 6.40
N THR A 162 -6.22 9.38 5.72
CA THR A 162 -7.05 10.44 5.11
C THR A 162 -8.49 10.50 5.63
N GLY A 163 -8.96 9.43 6.27
CA GLY A 163 -10.37 9.25 6.62
C GLY A 163 -11.26 8.86 5.43
N ASP A 164 -10.70 8.41 4.31
CA ASP A 164 -11.47 7.99 3.12
C ASP A 164 -12.41 6.81 3.43
N GLU A 165 -13.70 7.11 3.61
CA GLU A 165 -14.73 6.11 3.92
C GLU A 165 -14.98 5.13 2.77
N ALA A 166 -14.79 5.54 1.52
CA ALA A 166 -14.98 4.66 0.37
C ALA A 166 -13.89 3.58 0.32
N ALA A 167 -12.64 3.94 0.65
CA ALA A 167 -11.56 2.98 0.80
C ALA A 167 -11.85 1.95 1.91
N LEU A 168 -12.35 2.41 3.07
CA LEU A 168 -12.74 1.53 4.18
C LEU A 168 -13.90 0.60 3.81
N GLU A 169 -14.92 1.11 3.14
CA GLU A 169 -16.05 0.31 2.68
C GLU A 169 -15.58 -0.77 1.69
N ALA A 170 -14.76 -0.40 0.71
CA ALA A 170 -14.22 -1.34 -0.26
C ALA A 170 -13.36 -2.44 0.40
N ALA A 171 -12.51 -2.06 1.37
CA ALA A 171 -11.71 -3.01 2.15
C ALA A 171 -12.59 -3.98 2.93
N THR A 172 -13.65 -3.47 3.56
CA THR A 172 -14.60 -4.26 4.36
C THR A 172 -15.32 -5.27 3.48
N ARG A 173 -15.86 -4.86 2.33
CA ARG A 173 -16.55 -5.76 1.41
C ARG A 173 -15.62 -6.84 0.85
N ALA A 174 -14.37 -6.51 0.57
CA ALA A 174 -13.37 -7.48 0.14
C ALA A 174 -13.04 -8.49 1.26
N ALA A 175 -12.90 -8.03 2.50
CA ALA A 175 -12.67 -8.89 3.67
C ALA A 175 -13.89 -9.79 3.96
N ASP A 176 -15.11 -9.26 3.86
CA ASP A 176 -16.34 -10.02 4.03
C ASP A 176 -16.43 -11.18 3.03
N LEU A 177 -16.04 -10.96 1.77
CA LEU A 177 -15.96 -12.03 0.78
C LEU A 177 -14.93 -13.11 1.15
N VAL A 178 -13.76 -12.70 1.65
CA VAL A 178 -12.73 -13.65 2.13
C VAL A 178 -13.26 -14.48 3.29
N CYS A 179 -13.88 -13.85 4.29
CA CYS A 179 -14.53 -14.54 5.40
C CYS A 179 -15.61 -15.50 4.90
N LYS A 180 -16.53 -15.05 4.04
CA LYS A 180 -17.57 -15.90 3.48
C LYS A 180 -17.02 -17.10 2.68
N THR A 181 -15.82 -16.98 2.12
CA THR A 181 -15.19 -18.03 1.32
C THR A 181 -14.54 -19.11 2.17
N TYR A 182 -13.95 -18.73 3.31
CA TYR A 182 -13.11 -19.64 4.11
C TYR A 182 -13.56 -19.81 5.56
N LEU A 183 -14.03 -18.76 6.22
CA LEU A 183 -14.43 -18.80 7.62
C LEU A 183 -15.68 -19.67 7.79
N ASP A 184 -15.63 -20.60 8.75
CA ASP A 184 -16.70 -21.55 9.05
C ASP A 184 -17.14 -22.41 7.85
N THR A 185 -16.22 -22.64 6.90
CA THR A 185 -16.40 -23.54 5.75
C THR A 185 -15.41 -24.71 5.80
N ASP A 186 -15.63 -25.73 4.96
CA ASP A 186 -14.66 -26.81 4.75
C ASP A 186 -13.46 -26.39 3.87
N ARG A 187 -13.42 -25.15 3.37
CA ARG A 187 -12.34 -24.63 2.53
C ARG A 187 -11.28 -23.98 3.38
N ARG A 188 -10.01 -24.28 3.09
CA ARG A 188 -8.88 -23.60 3.71
C ARG A 188 -8.10 -22.82 2.65
N PRO A 189 -7.51 -21.66 3.01
CA PRO A 189 -6.60 -20.95 2.12
C PRO A 189 -5.51 -21.83 1.50
N LEU A 190 -4.99 -22.79 2.27
CA LEU A 190 -3.96 -23.72 1.81
C LEU A 190 -4.42 -24.68 0.71
N ASP A 191 -5.75 -24.86 0.55
CA ASP A 191 -6.33 -25.70 -0.50
C ASP A 191 -6.43 -24.96 -1.86
N ALA A 192 -6.14 -23.65 -1.91
CA ALA A 192 -6.13 -22.84 -3.13
C ALA A 192 -4.86 -23.04 -3.99
N GLY A 193 -3.89 -23.82 -3.51
CA GLY A 193 -2.62 -24.09 -4.19
C GLY A 193 -1.61 -22.95 -4.11
N SER A 194 -0.34 -23.27 -4.40
CA SER A 194 0.81 -22.37 -4.18
C SER A 194 0.84 -21.82 -2.76
N ASP A 195 0.64 -22.67 -1.76
CA ASP A 195 0.63 -22.31 -0.35
C ASP A 195 1.94 -21.66 0.09
N GLU A 196 3.06 -22.01 -0.55
CA GLU A 196 4.37 -21.38 -0.34
C GLU A 196 4.45 -19.91 -0.76
N MET A 197 3.50 -19.43 -1.57
CA MET A 197 3.44 -18.05 -2.06
C MET A 197 2.21 -17.28 -1.54
N ASN A 198 1.20 -17.99 -1.05
CA ASN A 198 -0.12 -17.44 -0.68
C ASN A 198 -0.35 -17.26 0.82
N LEU A 199 0.47 -17.89 1.65
CA LEU A 199 0.36 -17.93 3.12
C LEU A 199 1.73 -17.68 3.76
#